data_AF-A0A3B6FWE8-F1
#
_entry.id   AF-A0A3B6FWE8-F1
#
_cell.length_a   1.000
_cell.length_b   1.000
_cell.length_c   1.000
_cell.angle_alpha   90.00
_cell.angle_beta   90.00
_cell.angle_gamma   90.00
#
_symmetry.space_group_name_H-M   'P 1'
#
loop_
_entity.id
_entity.type
_entity.pdbx_description
1 polymer ?
#
loop_
_entity_poly.entity_id
_entity_poly.type
_entity_poly.pdbx_seq_one_letter_code
_entity_poly.pdbx_strand_id
1 'polypeptide(L)'
;MASASAAAPAVSFQPGRRAPPPPRCTHSERGVSFDPGAAFYRSDSAPGRDLAVLAATLHRRRRPDPSAPFLCLDAMCGSGVRALRYLAQAGADFVWANDASDALHPVIVGNLSRFEPVPPDGQRRWVVSHLDATRLLAERYLRREYFDVIDVDSFGSEAEYIRAAFLALKIGGLLYLTSTDWRSARGYGGKCSLSSYGAYVLPVPYPNEIGLRMLLGGAAREAAMLGFHIEPVFSYYAYHGPIFRAMVRLCHGKEDGISNYGFICHCKSCGQSQTFGFDELGQISCGCADRTVGCHFNHSCRPTLDRSSP
;
A
#
# COMPACT_ATOMS: atom_id res chain seq x y z
N MET A 1 -59.94 46.89 -15.18
CA MET A 1 -59.18 45.66 -15.49
C MET A 1 -58.17 45.44 -14.36
N ALA A 2 -58.49 44.55 -13.42
CA ALA A 2 -57.64 44.25 -12.28
C ALA A 2 -56.76 43.03 -12.60
N SER A 3 -55.43 43.17 -12.53
CA SER A 3 -54.51 42.03 -12.70
C SER A 3 -54.33 41.33 -11.35
N ALA A 4 -54.82 40.09 -11.26
CA ALA A 4 -54.56 39.22 -10.12
C ALA A 4 -53.11 38.71 -10.16
N SER A 5 -52.40 38.92 -9.06
CA SER A 5 -51.08 38.32 -8.79
C SER A 5 -51.25 36.82 -8.52
N ALA A 6 -50.62 35.99 -9.36
CA ALA A 6 -50.60 34.55 -9.16
C ALA A 6 -49.50 34.19 -8.15
N ALA A 7 -49.91 33.71 -6.96
CA ALA A 7 -49.00 33.18 -5.96
C ALA A 7 -48.39 31.84 -6.41
N ALA A 8 -47.08 31.69 -6.25
CA ALA A 8 -46.36 30.44 -6.50
C ALA A 8 -46.82 29.33 -5.52
N PRO A 9 -46.82 28.05 -5.94
CA PRO A 9 -47.28 26.96 -5.09
C PRO A 9 -46.30 26.70 -3.94
N ALA A 10 -46.84 26.48 -2.75
CA ALA A 10 -46.06 26.10 -1.58
C ALA A 10 -45.49 24.68 -1.77
N VAL A 11 -44.16 24.56 -1.79
CA VAL A 11 -43.47 23.27 -1.78
C VAL A 11 -43.59 22.67 -0.39
N SER A 12 -44.42 21.63 -0.25
CA SER A 12 -44.49 20.86 0.99
C SER A 12 -43.21 20.04 1.16
N PHE A 13 -42.37 20.40 2.12
CA PHE A 13 -41.28 19.53 2.57
C PHE A 13 -41.91 18.30 3.23
N GLN A 14 -41.84 17.16 2.55
CA GLN A 14 -42.08 15.88 3.21
C GLN A 14 -41.03 15.71 4.32
N PRO A 15 -41.41 15.22 5.52
CA PRO A 15 -40.45 14.92 6.57
C PRO A 15 -39.44 13.93 5.99
N GLY A 16 -38.18 14.38 5.87
CA GLY A 16 -37.11 13.59 5.29
C GLY A 16 -37.07 12.22 5.95
N ARG A 17 -36.95 11.16 5.13
CA ARG A 17 -36.69 9.81 5.62
C ARG A 17 -35.56 9.91 6.64
N ARG A 18 -35.84 9.57 7.91
CA ARG A 18 -34.81 9.45 8.95
C ARG A 18 -33.70 8.61 8.35
N ALA A 19 -32.48 9.16 8.33
CA ALA A 19 -31.31 8.37 8.02
C ALA A 19 -31.34 7.11 8.91
N PRO A 20 -31.10 5.91 8.35
CA PRO A 20 -31.10 4.70 9.15
C PRO A 20 -30.16 4.90 10.35
N PRO A 21 -30.51 4.37 11.54
CA PRO A 21 -29.64 4.47 12.68
C PRO A 21 -28.26 3.95 12.28
N PRO A 22 -27.17 4.63 12.67
CA PRO A 22 -25.84 4.18 12.32
C PRO A 22 -25.70 2.73 12.80
N PRO A 23 -25.21 1.81 11.95
CA PRO A 23 -25.23 0.39 12.29
C PRO A 23 -24.43 0.12 13.58
N ARG A 24 -24.80 -0.90 14.34
CA ARG A 24 -24.19 -1.14 15.67
C ARG A 24 -22.70 -1.46 15.52
N CYS A 25 -21.84 -0.93 16.39
CA CYS A 25 -20.45 -1.39 16.44
C CYS A 25 -20.42 -2.89 16.77
N THR A 26 -20.00 -3.69 15.81
CA THR A 26 -19.95 -5.15 15.87
C THR A 26 -18.55 -5.67 16.17
N HIS A 27 -17.51 -4.85 15.95
CA HIS A 27 -16.12 -5.23 16.16
C HIS A 27 -15.35 -4.17 16.95
N SER A 28 -14.30 -4.64 17.63
CA SER A 28 -13.30 -3.77 18.27
C SER A 28 -11.91 -4.30 17.95
N GLU A 29 -11.02 -3.39 17.54
CA GLU A 29 -9.61 -3.70 17.31
C GLU A 29 -8.74 -2.72 18.10
N ARG A 30 -7.96 -3.25 19.06
CA ARG A 30 -7.06 -2.47 19.93
C ARG A 30 -7.76 -1.27 20.59
N GLY A 31 -9.00 -1.46 21.05
CA GLY A 31 -9.80 -0.42 21.71
C GLY A 31 -10.54 0.54 20.77
N VAL A 32 -10.36 0.41 19.44
CA VAL A 32 -11.12 1.17 18.44
C VAL A 32 -12.31 0.34 17.99
N SER A 33 -13.52 0.83 18.24
CA SER A 33 -14.76 0.17 17.84
C SER A 33 -15.21 0.63 16.46
N PHE A 34 -15.64 -0.32 15.62
CA PHE A 34 -16.11 -0.04 14.27
C PHE A 34 -17.10 -1.12 13.82
N ASP A 35 -17.77 -0.87 12.71
CA ASP A 35 -18.62 -1.83 12.04
C ASP A 35 -18.15 -2.01 10.60
N PRO A 36 -17.70 -3.20 10.17
CA PRO A 36 -17.30 -3.43 8.79
C PRO A 36 -18.48 -3.39 7.82
N GLY A 37 -19.73 -3.58 8.28
CA GLY A 37 -20.88 -3.65 7.39
C GLY A 37 -20.66 -4.65 6.26
N ALA A 38 -20.82 -4.20 5.01
CA ALA A 38 -20.54 -5.00 3.81
C ALA A 38 -19.09 -4.89 3.30
N ALA A 39 -18.23 -4.07 3.95
CA ALA A 39 -16.84 -3.93 3.55
C ALA A 39 -16.06 -5.20 3.81
N PHE A 40 -15.03 -5.44 2.99
CA PHE A 40 -14.08 -6.51 3.27
C PHE A 40 -13.33 -6.23 4.56
N TYR A 41 -13.37 -7.17 5.50
CA TYR A 41 -12.64 -7.09 6.75
C TYR A 41 -12.10 -8.46 7.14
N ARG A 42 -10.84 -8.49 7.57
CA ARG A 42 -10.17 -9.69 8.10
C ARG A 42 -9.51 -9.38 9.44
N SER A 43 -9.94 -10.09 10.48
CA SER A 43 -9.32 -10.05 11.82
C SER A 43 -7.87 -10.49 11.80
N ASP A 44 -7.52 -11.48 10.97
CA ASP A 44 -6.14 -11.99 10.86
C ASP A 44 -5.15 -10.94 10.33
N SER A 45 -5.65 -9.85 9.73
CA SER A 45 -4.82 -8.73 9.28
C SER A 45 -4.55 -7.68 10.36
N ALA A 46 -5.06 -7.88 11.58
CA ALA A 46 -4.82 -6.98 12.72
C ALA A 46 -3.33 -6.74 13.00
N PRO A 47 -2.42 -7.75 12.97
CA PRO A 47 -1.00 -7.50 13.15
C PRO A 47 -0.39 -6.56 12.09
N GLY A 48 -0.85 -6.64 10.84
CA GLY A 48 -0.41 -5.71 9.79
C GLY A 48 -0.85 -4.27 10.06
N ARG A 49 -2.11 -4.08 10.46
CA ARG A 49 -2.63 -2.77 10.86
C ARG A 49 -1.93 -2.24 12.12
N ASP A 50 -1.61 -3.11 13.07
CA ASP A 50 -0.85 -2.76 14.28
C ASP A 50 0.52 -2.19 13.94
N LEU A 51 1.27 -2.85 13.05
CA LEU A 51 2.59 -2.41 12.62
C LEU A 51 2.51 -1.07 11.86
N ALA A 52 1.52 -0.90 10.98
CA ALA A 52 1.31 0.34 10.24
C ALA A 52 1.05 1.53 11.18
N VAL A 53 0.15 1.34 12.16
CA VAL A 53 -0.19 2.37 13.16
C VAL A 53 1.01 2.64 14.09
N LEU A 54 1.71 1.60 14.55
CA LEU A 54 2.89 1.76 15.40
C LEU A 54 3.99 2.55 14.69
N ALA A 55 4.26 2.25 13.42
CA ALA A 55 5.23 2.99 12.62
C ALA A 55 4.84 4.46 12.45
N ALA A 56 3.56 4.74 12.16
CA ALA A 56 3.04 6.11 12.09
C ALA A 56 3.17 6.86 13.42
N THR A 57 2.84 6.21 14.55
CA THR A 57 2.98 6.79 15.90
C THR A 57 4.44 7.14 16.20
N LEU A 58 5.38 6.24 15.91
CA LEU A 58 6.81 6.48 16.12
C LEU A 58 7.34 7.57 15.19
N HIS A 59 6.88 7.61 13.94
CA HIS A 59 7.24 8.62 12.97
C HIS A 59 6.81 10.02 13.43
N ARG A 60 5.55 10.16 13.88
CA ARG A 60 5.04 11.43 14.44
C ARG A 60 5.86 11.90 15.64
N ARG A 61 6.26 10.99 16.53
CA ARG A 61 7.04 11.34 17.74
C ARG A 61 8.46 11.78 17.43
N ARG A 62 9.05 11.29 16.34
CA ARG A 62 10.45 11.53 15.95
C ARG A 62 10.60 12.61 14.88
N ARG A 63 9.51 13.25 14.47
CA ARG A 63 9.55 14.23 13.39
C ARG A 63 10.29 15.51 13.81
N PRO A 64 11.01 16.17 12.89
CA PRO A 64 11.77 17.38 13.22
C PRO A 64 10.89 18.56 13.65
N ASP A 65 9.70 18.68 13.07
CA ASP A 65 8.74 19.74 13.38
C ASP A 65 7.46 19.16 14.00
N PRO A 66 7.36 19.15 15.35
CA PRO A 66 6.16 18.72 16.06
C PRO A 66 4.95 19.63 15.87
N SER A 67 5.12 20.85 15.37
CA SER A 67 4.04 21.84 15.21
C SER A 67 3.29 21.71 13.88
N ALA A 68 3.95 21.19 12.84
CA ALA A 68 3.33 20.93 11.55
C ALA A 68 2.18 19.91 11.68
N PRO A 69 1.12 19.98 10.86
CA PRO A 69 0.05 18.97 10.90
C PRO A 69 0.57 17.60 10.39
N PHE A 70 0.21 16.54 11.11
CA PHE A 70 0.48 15.14 10.75
C PHE A 70 -0.69 14.57 9.93
N LEU A 71 -0.46 14.42 8.64
CA LEU A 71 -1.48 14.08 7.65
C LEU A 71 -1.32 12.61 7.23
N CYS A 72 -2.38 11.82 7.32
CA CYS A 72 -2.39 10.45 6.80
C CYS A 72 -3.41 10.28 5.67
N LEU A 73 -3.13 9.38 4.73
CA LEU A 73 -4.05 8.96 3.68
C LEU A 73 -4.16 7.44 3.68
N ASP A 74 -5.39 6.93 3.77
CA ASP A 74 -5.73 5.52 3.64
C ASP A 74 -6.41 5.32 2.29
N ALA A 75 -5.65 4.86 1.28
CA ALA A 75 -6.06 4.93 -0.13
C ALA A 75 -7.15 3.90 -0.49
N MET A 76 -7.20 2.80 0.25
CA MET A 76 -8.12 1.67 0.03
C MET A 76 -8.64 1.20 1.39
N CYS A 77 -9.43 2.07 2.02
CA CYS A 77 -9.72 2.00 3.45
C CYS A 77 -10.74 0.92 3.86
N GLY A 78 -11.50 0.35 2.90
CA GLY A 78 -12.54 -0.64 3.19
C GLY A 78 -13.57 -0.11 4.19
N SER A 79 -13.55 -0.65 5.41
CA SER A 79 -14.43 -0.17 6.49
C SER A 79 -13.98 1.16 7.14
N GLY A 80 -12.79 1.65 6.80
CA GLY A 80 -12.16 2.80 7.44
C GLY A 80 -11.45 2.47 8.76
N VAL A 81 -11.29 1.18 9.11
CA VAL A 81 -10.68 0.78 10.40
C VAL A 81 -9.25 1.30 10.55
N ARG A 82 -8.45 1.35 9.48
CA ARG A 82 -7.08 1.86 9.56
C ARG A 82 -7.05 3.38 9.66
N ALA A 83 -7.81 4.09 8.83
CA ALA A 83 -8.04 5.52 8.95
C ALA A 83 -8.45 5.93 10.39
N LEU A 84 -9.41 5.22 10.99
CA LEU A 84 -9.81 5.42 12.39
C LEU A 84 -8.65 5.25 13.36
N ARG A 85 -7.85 4.20 13.19
CA ARG A 85 -6.71 3.95 14.07
C ARG A 85 -5.58 4.98 13.89
N TYR A 86 -5.40 5.55 12.71
CA TYR A 86 -4.50 6.69 12.54
C TYR A 86 -4.97 7.92 13.32
N LEU A 87 -6.26 8.23 13.32
CA LEU A 87 -6.83 9.30 14.15
C LEU A 87 -6.67 9.00 15.65
N ALA A 88 -7.07 7.80 16.06
CA ALA A 88 -7.20 7.43 17.47
C ALA A 88 -5.86 7.13 18.17
N GLN A 89 -4.92 6.51 17.47
CA GLN A 89 -3.73 5.91 18.08
C GLN A 89 -2.43 6.55 17.60
N ALA A 90 -2.32 6.89 16.31
CA ALA A 90 -1.20 7.71 15.81
C ALA A 90 -1.42 9.21 16.09
N GLY A 91 -2.67 9.59 16.35
CA GLY A 91 -3.08 10.95 16.63
C GLY A 91 -2.99 11.86 15.41
N ALA A 92 -3.19 11.34 14.20
CA ALA A 92 -3.14 12.12 12.98
C ALA A 92 -4.01 13.37 13.07
N ASP A 93 -3.47 14.53 12.70
CA ASP A 93 -4.18 15.80 12.73
C ASP A 93 -5.25 15.83 11.63
N PHE A 94 -5.01 15.10 10.52
CA PHE A 94 -6.00 14.86 9.49
C PHE A 94 -5.83 13.47 8.85
N VAL A 95 -6.94 12.83 8.48
CA VAL A 95 -6.95 11.58 7.72
C VAL A 95 -7.84 11.66 6.48
N TRP A 96 -7.27 11.36 5.32
CA TRP A 96 -8.02 11.14 4.09
C TRP A 96 -8.37 9.65 3.96
N ALA A 97 -9.64 9.28 4.11
CA ALA A 97 -10.11 7.91 3.93
C ALA A 97 -10.72 7.75 2.54
N ASN A 98 -10.13 6.91 1.69
CA ASN A 98 -10.62 6.66 0.34
C ASN A 98 -10.96 5.19 0.13
N ASP A 99 -12.04 4.92 -0.59
CA ASP A 99 -12.32 3.60 -1.14
C ASP A 99 -13.02 3.75 -2.48
N ALA A 100 -12.58 3.06 -3.53
CA ALA A 100 -13.17 3.17 -4.86
C ALA A 100 -14.66 2.78 -4.91
N SER A 101 -15.14 1.98 -3.94
CA SER A 101 -16.54 1.60 -3.82
C SER A 101 -17.36 2.64 -3.06
N ASP A 102 -18.16 3.41 -3.79
CA ASP A 102 -19.14 4.35 -3.20
C ASP A 102 -20.19 3.65 -2.32
N ALA A 103 -20.44 2.35 -2.55
CA ALA A 103 -21.33 1.55 -1.70
C ALA A 103 -20.85 1.44 -0.25
N LEU A 104 -19.55 1.67 0.01
CA LEU A 104 -18.98 1.67 1.36
C LEU A 104 -19.09 3.04 2.05
N HIS A 105 -19.55 4.08 1.37
CA HIS A 105 -19.73 5.43 1.94
C HIS A 105 -20.44 5.42 3.31
N PRO A 106 -21.62 4.77 3.48
CA PRO A 106 -22.33 4.82 4.75
C PRO A 106 -21.57 4.12 5.89
N VAL A 107 -20.78 3.09 5.56
CA VAL A 107 -19.96 2.35 6.52
C VAL A 107 -18.80 3.21 6.99
N ILE A 108 -18.03 3.78 6.05
CA ILE A 108 -16.83 4.58 6.36
C ILE A 108 -17.23 5.84 7.15
N VAL A 109 -18.22 6.59 6.66
CA VAL A 109 -18.72 7.79 7.33
C VAL A 109 -19.33 7.44 8.69
N GLY A 110 -20.09 6.34 8.79
CA GLY A 110 -20.68 5.89 10.04
C GLY A 110 -19.62 5.57 11.11
N ASN A 111 -18.53 4.92 10.70
CA ASN A 111 -17.41 4.60 11.59
C ASN A 111 -16.64 5.85 12.03
N LEU A 112 -16.25 6.73 11.09
CA LEU A 112 -15.51 7.95 11.41
C LEU A 112 -16.32 8.94 12.26
N SER A 113 -17.62 9.10 11.96
CA SER A 113 -18.50 10.03 12.68
C SER A 113 -18.82 9.56 14.11
N ARG A 114 -18.79 8.24 14.37
CA ARG A 114 -18.92 7.71 15.74
C ARG A 114 -17.68 7.95 16.60
N PHE A 115 -16.51 7.90 15.97
CA PHE A 115 -15.24 8.13 16.67
C PHE A 115 -15.06 9.60 17.02
N GLU A 116 -15.28 10.49 16.05
CA GLU A 116 -15.19 11.94 16.24
C GLU A 116 -16.45 12.59 15.67
N PRO A 117 -17.47 12.83 16.52
CA PRO A 117 -18.66 13.58 16.14
C PRO A 117 -18.27 14.96 15.62
N VAL A 118 -19.01 15.46 14.63
CA VAL A 118 -18.72 16.75 14.00
C VAL A 118 -18.74 17.85 15.07
N PRO A 119 -17.63 18.56 15.30
CA PRO A 119 -17.61 19.64 16.27
C PRO A 119 -18.46 20.83 15.77
N PRO A 120 -18.99 21.67 16.67
CA PRO A 120 -19.87 22.78 16.31
C PRO A 120 -19.24 23.82 15.37
N ASP A 121 -17.91 23.90 15.35
CA ASP A 121 -17.08 24.77 14.49
C ASP A 121 -16.83 24.20 13.08
N GLY A 122 -17.30 22.97 12.81
CA GLY A 122 -17.44 22.40 11.47
C GLY A 122 -16.18 21.82 10.83
N GLN A 123 -15.01 21.94 11.46
CA GLN A 123 -13.77 21.36 10.90
C GLN A 123 -13.61 19.90 11.33
N ARG A 124 -13.75 18.97 10.38
CA ARG A 124 -13.48 17.56 10.59
C ARG A 124 -11.99 17.28 10.39
N ARG A 125 -11.42 16.41 11.22
CA ARG A 125 -10.07 15.87 11.02
C ARG A 125 -10.04 14.73 10.01
N TRP A 126 -11.09 14.55 9.23
CA TRP A 126 -11.17 13.51 8.23
C TRP A 126 -12.06 13.90 7.06
N VAL A 127 -11.77 13.30 5.91
CA VAL A 127 -12.60 13.34 4.70
C VAL A 127 -12.77 11.93 4.16
N VAL A 128 -13.91 11.69 3.51
CA VAL A 128 -14.19 10.44 2.78
C VAL A 128 -14.30 10.76 1.29
N SER A 129 -13.62 9.99 0.46
CA SER A 129 -13.76 10.05 -1.00
C SER A 129 -13.93 8.67 -1.62
N HIS A 130 -14.50 8.64 -2.82
CA HIS A 130 -14.71 7.43 -3.60
C HIS A 130 -14.07 7.54 -4.97
N LEU A 131 -12.74 7.50 -4.99
CA LEU A 131 -11.94 7.60 -6.20
C LEU A 131 -11.08 6.36 -6.36
N ASP A 132 -10.75 6.05 -7.61
CA ASP A 132 -9.59 5.21 -7.90
C ASP A 132 -8.35 5.78 -7.16
N ALA A 133 -7.56 4.90 -6.53
CA ALA A 133 -6.45 5.32 -5.68
C ALA A 133 -5.38 6.08 -6.47
N THR A 134 -5.06 5.64 -7.69
CA THR A 134 -4.09 6.33 -8.56
C THR A 134 -4.59 7.72 -8.92
N ARG A 135 -5.88 7.86 -9.24
CA ARG A 135 -6.51 9.16 -9.49
C ARG A 135 -6.42 10.07 -8.27
N LEU A 136 -6.81 9.60 -7.09
CA LEU A 136 -6.74 10.40 -5.86
C LEU A 136 -5.32 10.92 -5.62
N LEU A 137 -4.34 10.01 -5.63
CA LEU A 137 -2.93 10.33 -5.37
C LEU A 137 -2.39 11.35 -6.37
N ALA A 138 -2.69 11.18 -7.67
CA ALA A 138 -2.32 12.15 -8.69
C ALA A 138 -2.97 13.52 -8.48
N GLU A 139 -4.27 13.58 -8.14
CA GLU A 139 -4.95 14.84 -7.83
C GLU A 139 -4.34 15.55 -6.60
N ARG A 140 -3.96 14.79 -5.56
CA ARG A 140 -3.31 15.36 -4.36
C ARG A 140 -1.95 15.95 -4.71
N TYR A 141 -1.15 15.23 -5.50
CA TYR A 141 0.13 15.72 -6.01
C TYR A 141 -0.02 17.03 -6.80
N LEU A 142 -0.97 17.10 -7.75
CA LEU A 142 -1.20 18.29 -8.57
C LEU A 142 -1.65 19.50 -7.74
N ARG A 143 -2.35 19.27 -6.62
CA ARG A 143 -2.76 20.29 -5.66
C ARG A 143 -1.66 20.66 -4.65
N ARG A 144 -0.51 20.00 -4.72
CA ARG A 144 0.59 20.15 -3.74
C ARG A 144 0.17 19.80 -2.31
N GLU A 145 -0.72 18.84 -2.18
CA GLU A 145 -1.18 18.30 -0.90
C GLU A 145 -0.40 17.00 -0.64
N TYR A 146 0.52 17.03 0.32
CA TYR A 146 1.41 15.92 0.63
C TYR A 146 1.13 15.33 2.00
N PHE A 147 1.31 14.02 2.15
CA PHE A 147 0.99 13.28 3.38
C PHE A 147 2.25 12.77 4.09
N ASP A 148 2.20 12.71 5.42
CA ASP A 148 3.27 12.11 6.25
C ASP A 148 3.21 10.58 6.20
N VAL A 149 2.00 10.03 6.03
CA VAL A 149 1.77 8.59 5.87
C VAL A 149 0.78 8.35 4.73
N ILE A 150 1.13 7.49 3.79
CA ILE A 150 0.21 6.95 2.80
C ILE A 150 0.13 5.44 2.99
N ASP A 151 -1.09 4.90 3.09
CA ASP A 151 -1.35 3.48 3.18
C ASP A 151 -2.05 2.99 1.91
N VAL A 152 -1.41 2.02 1.24
CA VAL A 152 -1.91 1.32 0.06
C VAL A 152 -2.09 -0.15 0.40
N ASP A 153 -3.30 -0.51 0.81
CA ASP A 153 -3.70 -1.89 1.12
C ASP A 153 -4.48 -2.51 -0.04
N SER A 154 -3.76 -2.82 -1.13
CA SER A 154 -4.35 -3.31 -2.37
C SER A 154 -4.60 -4.82 -2.37
N PHE A 155 -5.56 -5.27 -3.19
CA PHE A 155 -5.68 -6.67 -3.58
C PHE A 155 -4.88 -6.94 -4.85
N GLY A 156 -4.12 -8.02 -4.85
CA GLY A 156 -3.27 -8.39 -5.97
C GLY A 156 -1.93 -7.67 -5.93
N SER A 157 -1.60 -6.95 -7.01
CA SER A 157 -0.36 -6.22 -7.16
C SER A 157 -0.57 -4.73 -6.86
N GLU A 158 0.35 -4.18 -6.09
CA GLU A 158 0.40 -2.78 -5.68
C GLU A 158 1.14 -1.88 -6.69
N ALA A 159 1.77 -2.48 -7.70
CA ALA A 159 2.72 -1.82 -8.60
C ALA A 159 2.14 -0.57 -9.29
N GLU A 160 0.85 -0.57 -9.59
CA GLU A 160 0.17 0.56 -10.23
C GLU A 160 0.07 1.82 -9.35
N TYR A 161 0.07 1.65 -8.02
CA TYR A 161 -0.14 2.74 -7.07
C TYR A 161 1.18 3.36 -6.56
N ILE A 162 2.26 2.58 -6.53
CA ILE A 162 3.54 2.96 -5.89
C ILE A 162 4.02 4.34 -6.37
N ARG A 163 4.08 4.55 -7.69
CA ARG A 163 4.59 5.79 -8.26
C ARG A 163 3.75 7.00 -7.88
N ALA A 164 2.42 6.88 -7.97
CA ALA A 164 1.50 7.95 -7.60
C ALA A 164 1.57 8.23 -6.09
N ALA A 165 1.73 7.18 -5.27
CA ALA A 165 1.88 7.31 -3.83
C ALA A 165 3.14 8.10 -3.46
N PHE A 166 4.29 7.80 -4.08
CA PHE A 166 5.51 8.57 -3.83
C PHE A 166 5.38 10.05 -4.20
N LEU A 167 4.69 10.37 -5.30
CA LEU A 167 4.46 11.76 -5.70
C LEU A 167 3.60 12.54 -4.68
N ALA A 168 2.63 11.89 -4.04
CA ALA A 168 1.80 12.50 -3.00
C ALA A 168 2.39 12.41 -1.58
N LEU A 169 3.55 11.77 -1.41
CA LEU A 169 4.18 11.59 -0.11
C LEU A 169 5.15 12.74 0.20
N LYS A 170 5.17 13.19 1.46
CA LYS A 170 6.21 14.11 1.93
C LYS A 170 7.58 13.41 1.89
N ILE A 171 8.62 14.16 1.56
CA ILE A 171 10.00 13.70 1.73
C ILE A 171 10.23 13.41 3.22
N GLY A 172 10.76 12.23 3.54
CA GLY A 172 10.89 11.71 4.90
C GLY A 172 9.65 10.97 5.42
N GLY A 173 8.53 11.03 4.69
CA GLY A 173 7.26 10.37 5.00
C GLY A 173 7.29 8.86 4.79
N LEU A 174 6.22 8.21 5.23
CA LEU A 174 6.07 6.76 5.25
C LEU A 174 5.04 6.26 4.23
N LEU A 175 5.41 5.23 3.48
CA LEU A 175 4.51 4.52 2.57
C LEU A 175 4.35 3.08 3.05
N TYR A 176 3.12 2.71 3.40
CA TYR A 176 2.74 1.33 3.69
C TYR A 176 2.20 0.68 2.43
N LEU A 177 2.80 -0.44 2.05
CA LEU A 177 2.43 -1.21 0.87
C LEU A 177 1.96 -2.59 1.27
N THR A 178 0.87 -3.04 0.66
CA THR A 178 0.39 -4.42 0.76
C THR A 178 0.21 -5.04 -0.61
N SER A 179 0.77 -6.24 -0.76
CA SER A 179 0.61 -7.12 -1.92
C SER A 179 -0.02 -8.43 -1.49
N THR A 180 -0.94 -8.96 -2.29
CA THR A 180 -1.47 -10.33 -2.11
C THR A 180 -1.12 -11.23 -3.30
N ASP A 181 -0.20 -10.80 -4.18
CA ASP A 181 0.26 -11.59 -5.32
C ASP A 181 1.31 -12.66 -4.93
N TRP A 182 0.82 -13.65 -4.19
CA TRP A 182 1.63 -14.80 -3.81
C TRP A 182 2.02 -15.70 -4.97
N ARG A 183 1.30 -15.62 -6.10
CA ARG A 183 1.58 -16.45 -7.28
C ARG A 183 2.89 -16.01 -7.90
N SER A 184 3.06 -14.71 -8.13
CA SER A 184 4.32 -14.14 -8.60
C SER A 184 5.46 -14.41 -7.63
N ALA A 185 5.25 -14.25 -6.31
CA ALA A 185 6.25 -14.54 -5.28
C ALA A 185 6.75 -16.00 -5.27
N ARG A 186 5.91 -16.96 -5.70
CA ARG A 186 6.27 -18.38 -5.83
C ARG A 186 6.82 -18.76 -7.21
N GLY A 187 6.97 -17.80 -8.11
CA GLY A 187 7.44 -18.04 -9.48
C GLY A 187 6.38 -18.65 -10.40
N TYR A 188 5.09 -18.58 -10.02
CA TYR A 188 4.01 -18.92 -10.95
C TYR A 188 3.77 -17.72 -11.88
N GLY A 189 3.98 -17.93 -13.18
CA GLY A 189 3.76 -16.87 -14.18
C GLY A 189 4.89 -15.83 -14.20
N GLY A 190 6.15 -16.25 -14.34
CA GLY A 190 7.32 -15.36 -14.33
C GLY A 190 7.28 -14.18 -15.31
N LYS A 191 6.48 -14.24 -16.38
CA LYS A 191 6.21 -13.09 -17.25
C LYS A 191 5.36 -12.01 -16.57
N CYS A 192 4.35 -12.41 -15.80
CA CYS A 192 3.52 -11.50 -15.01
C CYS A 192 4.32 -10.85 -13.88
N SER A 193 5.18 -11.63 -13.21
CA SER A 193 6.06 -11.06 -12.18
C SER A 193 7.03 -10.04 -12.78
N LEU A 194 7.55 -10.32 -13.99
CA LEU A 194 8.43 -9.41 -14.70
C LEU A 194 7.71 -8.12 -15.11
N SER A 195 6.48 -8.21 -15.63
CA SER A 195 5.72 -7.01 -16.03
C SER A 195 5.30 -6.15 -14.85
N SER A 196 4.85 -6.76 -13.76
CA SER A 196 4.31 -6.02 -12.61
C SER A 196 5.41 -5.50 -11.67
N TYR A 197 6.48 -6.27 -11.46
CA TYR A 197 7.50 -5.94 -10.44
C TYR A 197 8.87 -5.62 -11.04
N GLY A 198 9.09 -5.84 -12.34
CA GLY A 198 10.42 -5.79 -12.94
C GLY A 198 11.32 -6.94 -12.50
N ALA A 199 10.75 -8.01 -11.93
CA ALA A 199 11.49 -9.15 -11.37
C ALA A 199 11.03 -10.47 -11.99
N TYR A 200 11.98 -11.25 -12.51
CA TYR A 200 11.71 -12.60 -12.99
C TYR A 200 11.93 -13.61 -11.86
N VAL A 201 10.84 -14.21 -11.37
CA VAL A 201 10.88 -15.04 -10.17
C VAL A 201 10.84 -16.51 -10.53
N LEU A 202 11.75 -17.28 -9.94
CA LEU A 202 11.77 -18.73 -10.03
C LEU A 202 11.25 -19.36 -8.73
N PRO A 203 10.64 -20.56 -8.79
CA PRO A 203 10.30 -21.31 -7.59
C PRO A 203 11.54 -21.64 -6.76
N VAL A 204 11.58 -21.16 -5.52
CA VAL A 204 12.65 -21.39 -4.53
C VAL A 204 12.05 -21.77 -3.16
N PRO A 205 12.82 -22.35 -2.22
CA PRO A 205 12.30 -22.79 -0.91
C PRO A 205 11.83 -21.66 0.01
N TYR A 206 12.19 -20.41 -0.26
CA TYR A 206 11.91 -19.23 0.57
C TYR A 206 11.07 -18.17 -0.19
N PRO A 207 9.93 -18.54 -0.79
CA PRO A 207 9.15 -17.63 -1.63
C PRO A 207 8.56 -16.44 -0.87
N ASN A 208 8.36 -16.60 0.44
CA ASN A 208 7.81 -15.54 1.29
C ASN A 208 8.79 -14.35 1.38
N GLU A 209 10.09 -14.64 1.48
CA GLU A 209 11.13 -13.61 1.47
C GLU A 209 11.27 -12.99 0.07
N ILE A 210 11.21 -13.82 -0.98
CA ILE A 210 11.25 -13.32 -2.36
C ILE A 210 10.10 -12.34 -2.62
N GLY A 211 8.88 -12.65 -2.22
CA GLY A 211 7.74 -11.72 -2.39
C GLY A 211 7.93 -10.39 -1.67
N LEU A 212 8.50 -10.38 -0.44
CA LEU A 212 8.83 -9.13 0.26
C LEU A 212 9.92 -8.34 -0.47
N ARG A 213 10.96 -9.02 -1.00
CA ARG A 213 12.02 -8.38 -1.77
C ARG A 213 11.53 -7.84 -3.12
N MET A 214 10.58 -8.51 -3.76
CA MET A 214 9.93 -8.01 -4.98
C MET A 214 9.14 -6.74 -4.71
N LEU A 215 8.35 -6.73 -3.63
CA LEU A 215 7.60 -5.55 -3.18
C LEU A 215 8.53 -4.36 -2.92
N LEU A 216 9.58 -4.58 -2.13
CA LEU A 216 10.58 -3.55 -1.82
C LEU A 216 11.36 -3.12 -3.07
N GLY A 217 11.70 -4.04 -3.97
CA GLY A 217 12.37 -3.75 -5.22
C GLY A 217 11.50 -2.88 -6.14
N GLY A 218 10.23 -3.22 -6.30
CA GLY A 218 9.27 -2.40 -7.05
C GLY A 218 9.23 -0.97 -6.52
N ALA A 219 9.13 -0.81 -5.20
CA ALA A 219 9.16 0.48 -4.53
C ALA A 219 10.49 1.23 -4.75
N ALA A 220 11.63 0.57 -4.60
CA ALA A 220 12.95 1.17 -4.81
C ALA A 220 13.12 1.68 -6.26
N ARG A 221 12.68 0.89 -7.25
CA ARG A 221 12.76 1.24 -8.67
C ARG A 221 11.91 2.47 -9.00
N GLU A 222 10.67 2.51 -8.50
CA GLU A 222 9.79 3.67 -8.73
C GLU A 222 10.31 4.94 -8.03
N ALA A 223 10.85 4.83 -6.81
CA ALA A 223 11.48 5.96 -6.12
C ALA A 223 12.72 6.48 -6.88
N ALA A 224 13.58 5.57 -7.35
CA ALA A 224 14.80 5.91 -8.09
C ALA A 224 14.48 6.66 -9.40
N MET A 225 13.44 6.26 -10.13
CA MET A 225 12.98 6.97 -11.33
C MET A 225 12.51 8.41 -11.04
N LEU A 226 12.10 8.69 -9.81
CA LEU A 226 11.70 10.02 -9.35
C LEU A 226 12.86 10.82 -8.72
N GLY A 227 14.08 10.26 -8.67
CA GLY A 227 15.25 10.89 -8.07
C GLY A 227 15.33 10.76 -6.54
N PHE A 228 14.62 9.79 -5.97
CA PHE A 228 14.61 9.47 -4.54
C PHE A 228 15.12 8.04 -4.29
N HIS A 229 15.35 7.70 -3.03
CA HIS A 229 15.54 6.31 -2.61
C HIS A 229 14.61 5.98 -1.44
N ILE A 230 14.50 4.69 -1.12
CA ILE A 230 13.71 4.22 0.01
C ILE A 230 14.58 3.65 1.12
N GLU A 231 14.15 3.82 2.36
CA GLU A 231 14.65 3.10 3.52
C GLU A 231 13.54 2.14 3.99
N PRO A 232 13.73 0.80 3.91
CA PRO A 232 12.79 -0.15 4.49
C PRO A 232 12.71 0.00 6.01
N VAL A 233 11.51 0.27 6.55
CA VAL A 233 11.26 0.39 8.00
C VAL A 233 10.93 -0.97 8.61
N PHE A 234 10.04 -1.72 7.94
CA PHE A 234 9.78 -3.12 8.26
C PHE A 234 9.22 -3.86 7.05
N SER A 235 9.31 -5.18 7.10
CA SER A 235 8.65 -6.10 6.17
C SER A 235 7.95 -7.22 6.95
N TYR A 236 6.74 -7.61 6.56
CA TYR A 236 5.94 -8.60 7.26
C TYR A 236 5.16 -9.48 6.28
N TYR A 237 5.29 -10.79 6.43
CA TYR A 237 4.51 -11.78 5.69
C TYR A 237 3.45 -12.41 6.60
N ALA A 238 2.20 -12.42 6.14
CA ALA A 238 1.09 -13.09 6.84
C ALA A 238 0.59 -14.31 6.05
N TYR A 239 0.66 -15.49 6.67
CA TYR A 239 0.40 -16.77 6.01
C TYR A 239 -1.07 -17.03 5.65
N HIS A 240 -2.01 -16.42 6.39
CA HIS A 240 -3.45 -16.67 6.22
C HIS A 240 -4.04 -16.18 4.89
N GLY A 241 -3.29 -15.40 4.10
CA GLY A 241 -3.78 -14.78 2.87
C GLY A 241 -2.69 -14.56 1.83
N PRO A 242 -1.63 -15.38 1.87
CA PRO A 242 -0.23 -14.98 1.68
C PRO A 242 -0.06 -13.49 1.31
N ILE A 243 0.05 -12.68 2.36
CA ILE A 243 0.04 -11.21 2.26
C ILE A 243 1.44 -10.69 2.56
N PHE A 244 1.98 -9.87 1.68
CA PHE A 244 3.28 -9.23 1.79
C PHE A 244 3.07 -7.76 2.15
N ARG A 245 3.67 -7.31 3.25
CA ARG A 245 3.55 -5.94 3.73
C ARG A 245 4.91 -5.33 3.93
N ALA A 246 5.06 -4.09 3.54
CA ALA A 246 6.27 -3.33 3.81
C ALA A 246 5.89 -1.90 4.19
N MET A 247 6.62 -1.34 5.14
CA MET A 247 6.64 0.10 5.36
C MET A 247 7.99 0.60 4.89
N VAL A 248 7.98 1.62 4.03
CA VAL A 248 9.18 2.27 3.53
C VAL A 248 9.14 3.75 3.84
N ARG A 249 10.31 4.35 4.08
CA ARG A 249 10.46 5.79 4.20
C ARG A 249 11.03 6.34 2.90
N LEU A 250 10.45 7.42 2.38
CA LEU A 250 10.98 8.11 1.21
C LEU A 250 12.08 9.07 1.62
N CYS A 251 13.28 8.92 1.06
CA CYS A 251 14.45 9.71 1.42
C CYS A 251 14.93 10.54 0.22
N HIS A 252 15.48 11.72 0.51
CA HIS A 252 16.07 12.60 -0.51
C HIS A 252 17.48 12.13 -0.85
N GLY A 253 17.87 12.26 -2.13
CA GLY A 253 19.28 12.31 -2.51
C GLY A 253 19.90 11.02 -3.04
N LYS A 254 21.20 11.18 -3.36
CA LYS A 254 22.06 10.37 -4.24
C LYS A 254 22.68 9.12 -3.61
N GLU A 255 22.16 8.61 -2.50
CA GLU A 255 22.41 7.17 -2.25
C GLU A 255 21.78 6.47 -3.43
N ASP A 256 22.52 5.58 -4.07
CA ASP A 256 22.10 5.02 -5.34
C ASP A 256 20.74 4.33 -5.21
N GLY A 257 20.27 3.97 -4.01
CA GLY A 257 18.93 3.41 -3.76
C GLY A 257 18.70 2.06 -4.43
N ILE A 258 19.64 1.67 -5.30
CA ILE A 258 19.71 0.49 -6.14
C ILE A 258 21.02 -0.27 -5.94
N SER A 259 21.98 0.15 -5.11
CA SER A 259 23.15 -0.69 -4.74
C SER A 259 22.71 -2.05 -4.21
N ASN A 260 21.65 -2.05 -3.40
CA ASN A 260 21.06 -3.25 -2.83
C ASN A 260 20.03 -3.93 -3.77
N TYR A 261 19.85 -3.41 -4.99
CA TYR A 261 19.00 -3.99 -6.01
C TYR A 261 19.83 -4.93 -6.88
N GLY A 262 19.48 -6.20 -6.87
CA GLY A 262 20.24 -7.22 -7.58
C GLY A 262 19.45 -8.51 -7.73
N PHE A 263 20.21 -9.59 -7.94
CA PHE A 263 19.70 -10.89 -8.32
C PHE A 263 19.97 -11.89 -7.21
N ILE A 264 19.07 -12.85 -7.04
CA ILE A 264 19.27 -14.01 -6.17
C ILE A 264 19.38 -15.23 -7.06
N CYS A 265 20.53 -15.89 -7.03
CA CYS A 265 20.72 -17.19 -7.64
C CYS A 265 20.50 -18.28 -6.59
N HIS A 266 19.75 -19.32 -6.94
CA HIS A 266 19.54 -20.50 -6.10
C HIS A 266 19.93 -21.75 -6.87
N CYS A 267 20.90 -22.50 -6.34
CA CYS A 267 21.32 -23.75 -6.93
C CYS A 267 20.40 -24.88 -6.50
N LYS A 268 19.69 -25.48 -7.45
CA LYS A 268 18.79 -26.63 -7.19
C LYS A 268 19.54 -27.90 -6.79
N SER A 269 20.82 -28.03 -7.13
CA SER A 269 21.61 -29.24 -6.85
C SER A 269 22.14 -29.29 -5.42
N CYS A 270 22.67 -28.18 -4.91
CA CYS A 270 23.26 -28.13 -3.56
C CYS A 270 22.47 -27.25 -2.56
N GLY A 271 21.42 -26.57 -3.01
CA GLY A 271 20.58 -25.70 -2.18
C GLY A 271 21.19 -24.35 -1.81
N GLN A 272 22.43 -24.06 -2.23
CA GLN A 272 23.10 -22.79 -1.93
C GLN A 272 22.46 -21.63 -2.68
N SER A 273 22.37 -20.48 -2.01
CA SER A 273 21.86 -19.24 -2.57
C SER A 273 22.88 -18.13 -2.45
N GLN A 274 23.02 -17.33 -3.50
CA GLN A 274 23.97 -16.22 -3.59
C GLN A 274 23.30 -14.99 -4.20
N THR A 275 23.74 -13.82 -3.79
CA THR A 275 23.27 -12.51 -4.30
C THR A 275 24.30 -11.95 -5.27
N PHE A 276 23.83 -11.27 -6.32
CA PHE A 276 24.69 -10.63 -7.32
C PHE A 276 24.16 -9.24 -7.66
N GLY A 277 25.05 -8.27 -7.78
CA GLY A 277 24.79 -6.97 -8.39
C GLY A 277 24.60 -7.07 -9.90
N PHE A 278 24.22 -5.95 -10.53
CA PHE A 278 24.08 -5.89 -11.99
C PHE A 278 25.42 -6.04 -12.73
N ASP A 279 26.50 -5.50 -12.17
CA ASP A 279 27.88 -5.61 -12.65
C ASP A 279 28.49 -7.01 -12.44
N GLU A 280 27.88 -7.81 -11.57
CA GLU A 280 28.33 -9.17 -11.24
C GLU A 280 27.56 -10.26 -12.00
N LEU A 281 26.64 -9.91 -12.90
CA LEU A 281 25.79 -10.87 -13.63
C LEU A 281 26.60 -11.94 -14.40
N GLY A 282 27.76 -11.57 -14.94
CA GLY A 282 28.65 -12.50 -15.64
C GLY A 282 29.38 -13.49 -14.72
N GLN A 283 29.33 -13.27 -13.41
CA GLN A 283 30.06 -14.04 -12.39
C GLN A 283 29.18 -15.13 -11.75
N ILE A 284 27.90 -15.21 -12.13
CA ILE A 284 26.95 -16.17 -11.57
C ILE A 284 27.43 -17.60 -11.81
N SER A 285 27.84 -18.27 -10.74
CA SER A 285 28.31 -19.66 -10.78
C SER A 285 28.04 -20.38 -9.45
N CYS A 286 27.93 -21.71 -9.50
CA CYS A 286 27.92 -22.56 -8.31
C CYS A 286 29.15 -23.46 -8.32
N GLY A 287 29.96 -23.42 -7.26
CA GLY A 287 31.11 -24.34 -7.09
C GLY A 287 30.74 -25.83 -6.94
N CYS A 288 29.44 -26.14 -6.95
CA CYS A 288 28.90 -27.50 -7.02
C CYS A 288 28.82 -28.05 -8.45
N ALA A 289 28.84 -27.17 -9.47
CA ALA A 289 28.76 -27.57 -10.87
C ALA A 289 29.96 -28.42 -11.30
N ASP A 290 31.15 -28.17 -10.73
CA ASP A 290 32.37 -28.95 -11.00
C ASP A 290 32.42 -30.32 -10.32
N ARG A 291 31.50 -30.63 -9.40
CA ARG A 291 31.48 -31.92 -8.66
C ARG A 291 30.51 -32.94 -9.22
N THR A 292 29.65 -32.56 -10.16
CA THR A 292 28.70 -33.49 -10.79
C THR A 292 29.29 -34.00 -12.11
N VAL A 293 30.21 -34.94 -11.97
CA VAL A 293 30.68 -35.79 -13.08
C VAL A 293 29.45 -36.55 -13.63
N GLY A 294 29.08 -36.27 -14.89
CA GLY A 294 28.23 -37.17 -15.68
C GLY A 294 26.78 -36.79 -15.96
N CYS A 295 26.41 -35.51 -16.03
CA CYS A 295 25.17 -35.12 -16.72
C CYS A 295 25.44 -34.05 -17.78
N HIS A 296 25.24 -34.48 -19.03
CA HIS A 296 25.23 -33.65 -20.22
C HIS A 296 24.42 -32.35 -19.99
N PHE A 297 25.05 -31.22 -20.35
CA PHE A 297 24.45 -29.93 -20.69
C PHE A 297 22.92 -29.90 -20.73
N ASN A 298 22.27 -29.44 -19.64
CA ASN A 298 20.94 -28.81 -19.70
C ASN A 298 20.50 -28.13 -18.39
N HIS A 299 21.40 -27.39 -17.73
CA HIS A 299 21.02 -26.47 -16.65
C HIS A 299 21.27 -25.03 -17.08
N SER A 300 20.22 -24.45 -17.66
CA SER A 300 20.11 -23.05 -18.03
C SER A 300 20.22 -22.14 -16.80
N CYS A 301 21.45 -21.74 -16.46
CA CYS A 301 21.73 -20.36 -16.08
C CYS A 301 22.02 -19.59 -17.37
N ARG A 302 20.97 -19.16 -18.08
CA ARG A 302 21.09 -18.17 -19.16
C ARG A 302 20.26 -16.96 -18.77
N PRO A 303 20.80 -15.73 -18.78
CA PRO A 303 19.97 -14.55 -18.84
C PRO A 303 19.23 -14.59 -20.19
N THR A 304 17.93 -14.80 -20.19
CA THR A 304 17.13 -14.86 -21.42
C THR A 304 16.89 -13.45 -21.95
N LEU A 305 17.82 -12.97 -22.78
CA LEU A 305 17.50 -12.12 -23.93
C LEU A 305 17.60 -13.03 -25.16
N ASP A 306 16.52 -13.75 -25.45
CA ASP A 306 16.42 -14.47 -26.72
C ASP A 306 15.97 -13.49 -27.81
N ARG A 307 16.93 -13.13 -28.67
CA ARG A 307 16.66 -12.58 -30.00
C ARG A 307 16.23 -13.74 -30.89
N SER A 308 14.93 -13.85 -31.15
CA SER A 308 14.44 -14.34 -32.44
C SER A 308 12.93 -14.13 -32.57
N SER A 309 12.56 -12.98 -33.14
CA SER A 309 11.34 -12.89 -33.98
C SER A 309 11.62 -13.60 -35.31
N PRO A 310 10.57 -14.08 -35.98
CA PRO A 310 10.09 -13.38 -37.17
C PRO A 310 8.97 -12.39 -36.83
#